data_AF-A0AAP2GHH6-F1
#
_entry.id   AF-A0AAP2GHH6-F1
#
_cell.length_a   1.000
_cell.length_b   1.000
_cell.length_c   1.000
_cell.angle_alpha   90.00
_cell.angle_beta   90.00
_cell.angle_gamma   90.00
#
_symmetry.space_group_name_H-M   'P 1'
#
loop_
_entity.id
_entity.type
_entity.pdbx_description
1 polymer ?
#
loop_
_entity_poly.entity_id
_entity_poly.type
_entity_poly.pdbx_seq_one_letter_code
_entity_poly.pdbx_strand_id
1 'polypeptide(L)'
;MDSRQLHHAASHISQIVTWDKEWLHFGTGSDIKLSLVQELIDEFLKDDTLQLVHDRINSKTIKRTEIVKAIHDLLGQQSFQVWNSTMDKVIKFDRIGVLLTGRRHI
;
A
#
# COMPACT_ATOMS: atom_id res chain seq x y z
N MET A 1 11.82 12.95 -0.34
CA MET A 1 10.43 13.44 -0.32
C MET A 1 9.95 13.35 1.13
N ASP A 2 9.44 14.45 1.68
CA ASP A 2 8.88 14.42 3.04
C ASP A 2 7.47 13.76 3.07
N SER A 3 6.97 13.43 4.26
CA SER A 3 5.67 12.76 4.43
C SER A 3 4.51 13.51 3.77
N ARG A 4 4.51 14.84 3.87
CA ARG A 4 3.42 15.67 3.36
C ARG A 4 3.42 15.71 1.84
N GLN A 5 4.59 15.88 1.25
CA GLN A 5 4.79 15.81 -0.21
C GLN A 5 4.35 14.46 -0.76
N LEU A 6 4.73 13.37 -0.10
CA LEU A 6 4.36 12.01 -0.46
C LEU A 6 2.84 11.81 -0.44
N HIS A 7 2.19 12.22 0.65
CA HIS A 7 0.73 12.11 0.78
C HIS A 7 -0.01 12.92 -0.30
N HIS A 8 0.45 14.14 -0.60
CA HIS A 8 -0.14 14.96 -1.66
C HIS A 8 0.07 14.35 -3.05
N ALA A 9 1.27 13.85 -3.35
CA ALA A 9 1.57 13.19 -4.62
C ALA A 9 0.66 11.96 -4.82
N ALA A 10 0.56 11.09 -3.82
CA ALA A 10 -0.29 9.91 -3.86
C ALA A 10 -1.77 10.26 -4.06
N SER A 11 -2.27 11.28 -3.34
CA SER A 11 -3.65 11.76 -3.46
C SER A 11 -3.97 12.19 -4.90
N HIS A 12 -3.08 12.97 -5.53
CA HIS A 12 -3.25 13.39 -6.92
C HIS A 12 -3.15 12.22 -7.90
N ILE A 13 -2.12 11.37 -7.76
CA ILE A 13 -1.88 10.25 -8.66
C ILE A 13 -3.00 9.20 -8.58
N SER A 14 -3.58 8.97 -7.40
CA SER A 14 -4.64 7.99 -7.21
C SER A 14 -5.89 8.23 -8.07
N GLN A 15 -6.09 9.46 -8.56
CA GLN A 15 -7.20 9.82 -9.45
C GLN A 15 -7.04 9.28 -10.87
N ILE A 16 -5.81 8.97 -11.28
CA ILE A 16 -5.47 8.47 -12.62
C ILE A 16 -4.98 7.00 -12.59
N VAL A 17 -5.10 6.34 -11.43
CA VAL A 17 -4.85 4.90 -11.31
C VAL A 17 -6.00 4.13 -11.92
N THR A 18 -5.66 3.19 -12.79
CA THR A 18 -6.58 2.13 -13.21
C THR A 18 -6.50 1.01 -12.17
N TRP A 19 -7.60 0.82 -11.44
CA TRP A 19 -7.71 -0.20 -10.42
C TRP A 19 -8.06 -1.54 -11.04
N ASP A 20 -7.43 -2.60 -10.55
CA ASP A 20 -7.82 -3.96 -10.89
C ASP A 20 -9.25 -4.22 -10.37
N LYS A 21 -9.99 -5.14 -10.99
CA LYS A 21 -11.40 -5.40 -10.62
C LYS A 21 -11.54 -6.36 -9.44
N GLU A 22 -10.47 -7.07 -9.11
CA GLU A 22 -10.48 -8.15 -8.14
C GLU A 22 -10.00 -7.66 -6.78
N TRP A 23 -10.92 -7.65 -5.81
CA TRP A 23 -10.60 -7.38 -4.43
C TRP A 23 -10.12 -8.67 -3.76
N LEU A 24 -8.99 -8.59 -3.06
CA LEU A 24 -8.46 -9.72 -2.29
C LEU A 24 -8.75 -9.52 -0.80
N HIS A 25 -9.29 -10.55 -0.15
CA HIS A 25 -9.60 -10.52 1.28
C HIS A 25 -8.44 -11.08 2.10
N PHE A 26 -7.84 -10.23 2.94
CA PHE A 26 -6.75 -10.58 3.84
C PHE A 26 -7.20 -10.75 5.31
N GLY A 27 -8.43 -10.36 5.67
CA GLY A 27 -8.98 -10.52 7.02
C GLY A 27 -8.75 -9.33 7.96
N THR A 28 -9.27 -9.42 9.19
CA THR A 28 -9.17 -8.37 10.23
C THR A 28 -8.90 -8.99 11.60
N GLY A 29 -8.29 -8.23 12.51
CA GLY A 29 -8.03 -8.70 13.87
C GLY A 29 -7.11 -9.93 13.90
N SER A 30 -7.56 -11.01 14.55
CA SER A 30 -6.80 -12.27 14.62
C SER A 30 -6.72 -13.03 13.28
N ASP A 31 -7.58 -12.70 12.32
CA ASP A 31 -7.71 -13.45 11.06
C ASP A 31 -6.86 -12.87 9.92
N ILE A 32 -5.98 -11.92 10.24
CA ILE A 32 -5.11 -11.27 9.24
C ILE A 32 -4.12 -12.29 8.67
N LYS A 33 -4.22 -12.51 7.36
CA LYS A 33 -3.33 -13.39 6.59
C LYS A 33 -2.06 -12.66 6.19
N LEU A 34 -1.11 -12.52 7.11
CA LEU A 34 0.14 -11.80 6.87
C LEU A 34 0.97 -12.38 5.72
N SER A 35 0.96 -13.71 5.53
CA SER A 35 1.65 -14.36 4.41
C SER A 35 1.11 -13.90 3.06
N LEU A 36 -0.22 -13.85 2.90
CA LEU A 36 -0.88 -13.35 1.69
C LEU A 36 -0.46 -11.90 1.38
N VAL A 37 -0.40 -11.05 2.41
CA VAL A 37 0.00 -9.65 2.27
C VAL A 37 1.46 -9.53 1.83
N GLN A 38 2.36 -10.31 2.46
CA GLN A 38 3.79 -10.34 2.11
C GLN A 38 3.99 -10.81 0.67
N GLU A 39 3.40 -11.96 0.30
CA GLU A 39 3.50 -12.55 -1.04
C GLU A 39 3.04 -11.56 -2.11
N LEU A 40 1.88 -10.94 -1.92
CA LEU A 40 1.36 -9.96 -2.87
C LEU A 40 2.27 -8.74 -3.02
N ILE A 41 2.79 -8.20 -1.91
CA ILE A 41 3.71 -7.07 -1.95
C ILE A 41 4.97 -7.45 -2.74
N ASP A 42 5.55 -8.61 -2.46
CA ASP A 42 6.80 -9.06 -3.09
C ASP A 42 6.63 -9.36 -4.59
N GLU A 43 5.48 -9.90 -4.99
CA GLU A 43 5.17 -10.20 -6.39
C GLU A 43 4.83 -8.94 -7.20
N PHE A 44 4.03 -8.04 -6.62
CA PHE A 44 3.49 -6.88 -7.33
C PHE A 44 4.43 -5.68 -7.31
N LEU A 45 5.11 -5.43 -6.18
CA LEU A 45 6.02 -4.31 -5.93
C LEU A 45 7.45 -4.82 -5.77
N LYS A 46 8.22 -4.82 -6.86
CA LYS A 46 9.54 -5.47 -6.93
C LYS A 46 10.71 -4.61 -6.45
N ASP A 47 10.45 -3.34 -6.20
CA ASP A 47 11.43 -2.33 -5.80
C ASP A 47 12.00 -2.62 -4.40
N ASP A 48 13.28 -2.31 -4.18
CA ASP A 48 13.92 -2.48 -2.87
C ASP A 48 13.36 -1.52 -1.80
N THR A 49 12.81 -0.39 -2.25
CA THR A 49 12.15 0.59 -1.40
C THR A 49 10.74 0.87 -1.90
N LEU A 50 9.82 0.97 -0.95
CA LEU A 50 8.40 1.23 -1.19
C LEU A 50 8.01 2.54 -0.50
N GLN A 51 6.91 3.12 -0.94
CA GLN A 51 6.33 4.31 -0.32
C GLN A 51 5.06 3.94 0.43
N LEU A 52 5.11 3.99 1.76
CA LEU A 52 3.94 3.87 2.61
C LEU A 52 3.23 5.22 2.66
N VAL A 53 1.98 5.26 2.22
CA VAL A 53 1.12 6.43 2.24
C VAL A 53 -0.04 6.15 3.17
N HIS A 54 -0.07 6.83 4.31
CA HIS A 54 -1.13 6.66 5.30
C HIS A 54 -1.84 7.99 5.54
N ASP A 55 -1.18 8.93 6.21
CA ASP A 55 -1.67 10.29 6.42
C ASP A 55 -0.57 11.32 6.11
N ARG A 56 -0.86 12.59 6.36
CA ARG A 56 0.04 13.71 6.05
C ARG A 56 1.37 13.66 6.82
N ILE A 57 1.43 13.00 7.97
CA ILE A 57 2.61 12.99 8.86
C ILE A 57 3.28 11.61 8.99
N ASN A 58 2.56 10.54 8.67
CA ASN A 58 3.02 9.15 8.81
C ASN A 58 3.38 8.49 7.46
N SER A 59 3.37 9.25 6.37
CA SER A 59 3.81 8.75 5.07
C SER A 59 5.34 8.73 4.99
N LYS A 60 5.93 7.67 4.46
CA LYS A 60 7.39 7.50 4.42
C LYS A 60 7.85 6.53 3.34
N THR A 61 9.11 6.66 2.95
CA THR A 61 9.82 5.63 2.20
C THR A 61 10.38 4.60 3.17
N ILE A 62 10.23 3.32 2.86
CA ILE A 62 10.65 2.21 3.69
C ILE A 62 11.22 1.08 2.84
N LYS A 63 12.16 0.30 3.38
CA LYS A 63 12.67 -0.90 2.70
C LYS A 63 11.54 -1.91 2.55
N ARG A 64 11.49 -2.59 1.39
CA ARG A 64 10.51 -3.66 1.15
C ARG A 64 10.55 -4.74 2.22
N THR A 65 11.73 -5.11 2.69
CA THR A 65 11.92 -6.11 3.77
C THR A 65 11.31 -5.69 5.12
N GLU A 66 11.01 -4.41 5.32
CA GLU A 66 10.48 -3.87 6.57
C GLU A 66 9.00 -3.46 6.46
N ILE A 67 8.42 -3.50 5.26
CA ILE A 67 7.07 -2.96 5.00
C ILE A 67 5.99 -3.68 5.80
N VAL A 68 6.00 -5.02 5.82
CA VAL A 68 4.97 -5.81 6.51
C VAL A 68 4.99 -5.53 8.01
N LYS A 69 6.18 -5.40 8.60
CA LYS A 69 6.32 -4.98 10.00
C LYS A 69 5.76 -3.58 10.23
N ALA A 70 5.98 -2.64 9.31
CA ALA A 70 5.54 -1.25 9.46
C ALA A 70 4.03 -1.06 9.27
N ILE A 71 3.36 -1.95 8.51
CA ILE A 71 1.92 -1.86 8.26
C ILE A 71 1.11 -2.81 9.15
N HIS A 72 1.76 -3.69 9.93
CA HIS A 72 1.10 -4.71 10.76
C HIS A 72 -0.04 -4.13 11.60
N ASP A 73 0.21 -3.04 12.32
CA ASP A 73 -0.78 -2.42 13.21
C ASP A 73 -1.84 -1.59 12.46
N LEU A 74 -1.65 -1.37 11.16
CA LEU A 74 -2.60 -0.66 10.29
C LEU A 74 -3.61 -1.63 9.65
N LEU A 75 -3.20 -2.89 9.41
CA LEU A 75 -4.01 -3.89 8.71
C LEU A 75 -5.33 -4.15 9.45
N GLY A 76 -6.45 -4.00 8.73
CA GLY A 76 -7.78 -4.20 9.30
C GLY A 76 -8.20 -3.15 10.32
N GLN A 77 -7.42 -2.08 10.52
CA GLN A 77 -7.72 -0.98 11.44
C GLN A 77 -7.86 0.34 10.68
N GLN A 78 -6.98 0.59 9.71
CA GLN A 78 -6.89 1.84 8.97
C GLN A 78 -6.74 1.56 7.47
N SER A 79 -7.23 2.48 6.65
CA SER A 79 -7.03 2.43 5.19
C SER A 79 -5.75 3.18 4.84
N PHE A 80 -4.90 2.56 4.03
CA PHE A 80 -3.60 3.12 3.61
C PHE A 80 -3.22 2.58 2.23
N GLN A 81 -2.12 3.07 1.69
CA GLN A 81 -1.60 2.63 0.38
C GLN A 81 -0.11 2.34 0.47
N VAL A 82 0.33 1.35 -0.31
CA VAL A 82 1.74 1.05 -0.51
C VAL A 82 2.03 1.18 -2.00
N TRP A 83 2.96 2.04 -2.34
CA TRP A 83 3.36 2.31 -3.72
C TRP A 83 4.77 1.78 -3.98
N ASN A 84 5.06 1.47 -5.23
CA ASN A 84 6.44 1.29 -5.66
C ASN A 84 7.19 2.64 -5.71
N SER A 85 8.50 2.58 -5.94
CA SER A 85 9.36 3.77 -5.87
C SER A 85 8.99 4.85 -6.90
N THR A 86 8.48 4.44 -8.06
CA THR A 86 8.08 5.29 -9.20
C THR A 86 6.62 5.77 -9.17
N MET A 87 5.86 5.36 -8.15
CA MET A 87 4.42 5.66 -8.00
C MET A 87 3.57 5.36 -9.26
N ASP A 88 3.87 4.27 -9.95
CA ASP A 88 3.06 3.74 -11.05
C ASP A 88 2.33 2.44 -10.69
N LYS A 89 2.69 1.80 -9.57
CA LYS A 89 1.97 0.66 -9.00
C LYS A 89 1.59 0.95 -7.56
N VAL A 90 0.38 0.55 -7.18
CA VAL A 90 -0.16 0.74 -5.83
C VAL A 90 -0.93 -0.48 -5.36
N ILE A 91 -0.80 -0.78 -4.08
CA ILE A 91 -1.72 -1.64 -3.34
C ILE A 91 -2.46 -0.75 -2.35
N LYS A 92 -3.78 -0.69 -2.48
CA LYS A 92 -4.67 0.01 -1.54
C LYS A 92 -5.20 -1.00 -0.53
N PHE A 93 -4.94 -0.76 0.74
CA PHE A 93 -5.49 -1.53 1.85
C PHE A 93 -6.68 -0.77 2.43
N ASP A 94 -7.76 -1.49 2.70
CA ASP A 94 -8.92 -0.95 3.40
C ASP A 94 -9.07 -1.59 4.78
N ARG A 95 -9.56 -0.78 5.73
CA ARG A 95 -9.83 -1.20 7.11
C ARG A 95 -10.78 -2.40 7.22
N ILE A 96 -11.59 -2.68 6.20
CA ILE A 96 -12.50 -3.85 6.20
C ILE A 96 -11.82 -5.19 5.87
N GLY A 97 -10.48 -5.24 5.81
CA GLY A 97 -9.74 -6.48 5.58
C GLY A 97 -9.64 -6.90 4.12
N VAL A 98 -9.76 -5.93 3.21
CA VAL A 98 -9.62 -6.15 1.77
C VAL A 98 -8.55 -5.22 1.19
N LEU A 99 -7.94 -5.66 0.09
CA LEU A 99 -6.99 -4.86 -0.66
C LEU A 99 -7.29 -4.88 -2.16
N LEU A 100 -6.74 -3.89 -2.86
CA LEU A 100 -6.88 -3.74 -4.30
C LEU A 100 -5.57 -3.25 -4.93
N THR A 101 -5.15 -3.89 -6.01
CA THR A 101 -4.01 -3.44 -6.81
C THR A 101 -4.44 -2.42 -7.86
N GLY A 102 -3.51 -1.54 -8.23
CA GLY A 102 -3.74 -0.53 -9.25
C GLY A 102 -2.46 -0.17 -9.98
N ARG A 103 -2.63 0.25 -11.24
CA ARG A 103 -1.54 0.71 -12.10
C ARG A 103 -1.87 2.07 -12.69
N ARG A 104 -0.88 2.97 -12.71
CA ARG A 104 -0.92 4.18 -13.51
C ARG A 104 -0.36 3.86 -14.88
N HIS A 105 -1.13 4.12 -15.93
CA HIS A 105 -0.60 4.15 -17.28
C HIS A 105 0.20 5.45 -17.46
N ILE A 106 1.50 5.33 -17.73
CA ILE A 106 2.38 6.45 -18.07
C ILE A 106 2.34 6.64 -19.60
#